data_AF-A0A6B3EG38-F1
#
_entry.id   AF-A0A6B3EG38-F1
#
_cell.length_a   1.000
_cell.length_b   1.000
_cell.length_c   1.000
_cell.angle_alpha   90.00
_cell.angle_beta   90.00
_cell.angle_gamma   90.00
#
_symmetry.space_group_name_H-M   'P 1'
#
loop_
_entity.id
_entity.type
_entity.pdbx_description
1 polymer ?
#
loop_
_entity_poly.entity_id
_entity_poly.type
_entity_poly.pdbx_seq_one_letter_code
_entity_poly.pdbx_strand_id
1 'polypeptide(L)' 'TEQTIKTAVEKIAELRARYKNVAIQDKGRRFNTDLLEAIELGNLLDLAEVMATSALARKESRGGHYR' A
#
# COMPACT_ATOMS: atom_id res chain seq x y z
N THR A 1 -8.63 -15.35 -4.45
CA THR A 1 -8.11 -16.68 -4.07
C THR A 1 -6.87 -16.52 -3.21
N GLU A 2 -6.41 -17.57 -2.52
CA GLU A 2 -5.20 -17.47 -1.67
C GLU A 2 -3.95 -17.06 -2.47
N GLN A 3 -3.77 -17.62 -3.67
CA GLN A 3 -2.61 -17.32 -4.51
C GLN A 3 -2.56 -15.83 -4.89
N THR A 4 -3.69 -15.24 -5.28
CA THR A 4 -3.74 -13.82 -5.66
C THR A 4 -3.44 -12.90 -4.48
N ILE A 5 -3.85 -13.27 -3.27
CA ILE A 5 -3.55 -12.49 -2.06
C ILE A 5 -2.05 -12.56 -1.73
N LYS A 6 -1.41 -13.73 -1.85
CA LYS A 6 0.05 -13.86 -1.64
C LYS A 6 0.84 -12.96 -2.61
N THR A 7 0.49 -13.01 -3.89
CA THR A 7 1.10 -12.14 -4.90
C THR A 7 0.89 -10.66 -4.61
N ALA A 8 -0.29 -10.27 -4.10
CA ALA A 8 -0.54 -8.89 -3.68
C ALA A 8 0.36 -8.47 -2.50
N VAL A 9 0.51 -9.32 -1.48
CA VAL A 9 1.41 -9.06 -0.34
C VAL A 9 2.86 -8.86 -0.80
N GLU A 10 3.36 -9.75 -1.66
CA GLU A 10 4.71 -9.64 -2.24
C GLU A 10 4.88 -8.35 -3.03
N LYS A 11 3.89 -7.99 -3.85
CA LYS A 11 3.94 -6.76 -4.65
C LYS A 11 3.92 -5.50 -3.78
N ILE A 12 3.13 -5.48 -2.71
CA ILE A 12 3.08 -4.37 -1.77
C ILE A 12 4.45 -4.22 -1.08
N ALA A 13 5.09 -5.31 -0.68
CA ALA A 13 6.42 -5.26 -0.08
C ALA A 13 7.48 -4.67 -1.05
N GLU A 14 7.44 -5.06 -2.32
CA GLU A 14 8.28 -4.46 -3.38
C GLU A 14 8.04 -2.94 -3.51
N LEU A 15 6.76 -2.53 -3.57
CA LEU A 15 6.39 -1.12 -3.72
C LEU A 15 6.80 -0.29 -2.50
N ARG A 16 6.68 -0.83 -1.27
CA ARG A 16 7.17 -0.19 -0.04
C ARG A 16 8.70 -0.03 -0.06
N ALA A 17 9.43 -1.00 -0.58
CA ALA A 17 10.88 -0.87 -0.75
C ALA A 17 11.23 0.24 -1.74
N ARG A 18 10.51 0.34 -2.86
CA ARG A 18 10.67 1.41 -3.86
C ARG A 18 10.31 2.79 -3.32
N TYR A 19 9.27 2.86 -2.48
CA TYR A 19 8.80 4.11 -1.86
C TYR A 19 9.91 4.82 -1.07
N LYS A 20 10.85 4.08 -0.47
CA LYS A 20 11.99 4.67 0.26
C LYS A 20 12.90 5.55 -0.61
N ASN A 21 12.82 5.40 -1.94
CA ASN A 21 13.66 6.11 -2.89
C ASN A 21 12.88 7.16 -3.71
N VAL A 22 11.65 7.52 -3.31
CA VAL A 22 10.89 8.56 -4.01
C VAL A 22 11.50 9.94 -3.73
N ALA A 23 11.41 10.80 -4.74
CA ALA A 23 11.89 12.17 -4.64
C ALA A 23 10.80 13.13 -5.11
N ILE A 24 10.61 14.21 -4.36
CA ILE A 24 9.67 15.28 -4.70
C ILE A 24 10.39 16.25 -5.62
N GLN A 25 9.81 16.54 -6.78
CA GLN A 25 10.41 17.49 -7.73
C GLN A 25 10.15 18.93 -7.29
N ASP A 26 8.91 19.26 -6.93
CA ASP A 26 8.60 20.57 -6.38
C ASP A 26 9.30 20.79 -5.02
N LYS A 27 10.11 21.86 -4.96
CA LYS A 27 10.84 22.30 -3.74
C LYS A 27 10.13 23.44 -3.02
N GLY A 28 8.98 23.88 -3.53
CA GLY A 28 8.10 24.85 -2.90
C GLY A 28 7.61 24.38 -1.53
N ARG A 29 7.32 25.33 -0.62
CA ARG A 29 6.85 25.01 0.74
C ARG A 29 5.37 25.30 0.96
N ARG A 30 4.77 26.12 0.09
CA ARG A 30 3.36 26.53 0.18
C ARG A 30 2.57 25.79 -0.88
N PHE A 31 1.48 25.14 -0.48
CA PHE A 31 0.61 24.39 -1.38
C PHE A 31 1.36 23.37 -2.27
N ASN A 32 2.40 22.72 -1.73
CA ASN A 32 3.15 21.69 -2.44
C ASN A 32 2.36 20.38 -2.45
N THR A 33 1.59 20.18 -3.51
CA THR A 33 0.76 18.99 -3.72
C THR A 33 1.61 17.74 -3.94
N ASP A 34 2.75 17.85 -4.63
CA ASP A 34 3.65 16.71 -4.84
C ASP A 34 4.12 16.11 -3.50
N LEU A 35 4.47 16.97 -2.53
CA LEU A 35 4.86 16.54 -1.19
C LEU A 35 3.70 15.88 -0.45
N LEU A 36 2.50 16.44 -0.54
CA LEU A 36 1.31 15.88 0.08
C LEU A 36 0.99 14.50 -0.48
N GLU A 37 0.94 14.37 -1.81
CA GLU A 37 0.64 13.12 -2.50
C GLU A 37 1.68 12.02 -2.20
N ALA A 38 2.96 12.38 -2.06
CA ALA A 38 3.98 11.42 -1.67
C ALA A 38 3.78 10.90 -0.24
N ILE A 39 3.41 11.77 0.71
CA ILE A 39 3.08 11.34 2.07
C ILE A 39 1.85 10.43 2.07
N GLU A 40 0.81 10.80 1.32
CA GLU A 40 -0.41 10.01 1.19
C GLU A 40 -0.14 8.65 0.55
N LEU A 41 0.74 8.58 -0.46
CA LEU A 41 1.17 7.32 -1.07
C LEU A 41 1.80 6.38 -0.03
N GLY A 42 2.64 6.90 0.87
CA GLY A 42 3.20 6.12 1.98
C GLY A 42 2.11 5.54 2.88
N ASN A 43 1.15 6.37 3.28
CA ASN A 43 0.02 5.95 4.12
C ASN A 43 -0.83 4.86 3.44
N LEU A 44 -1.09 5.00 2.13
CA LEU A 44 -1.84 4.02 1.35
C LEU A 44 -1.11 2.68 1.25
N LEU A 45 0.23 2.68 1.11
CA LEU A 45 1.03 1.45 1.08
C LEU A 45 1.00 0.71 2.43
N ASP A 46 1.04 1.43 3.54
CA ASP A 46 0.93 0.84 4.88
C ASP A 46 -0.46 0.22 5.11
N LEU A 47 -1.53 0.93 4.73
CA LEU A 47 -2.90 0.41 4.80
C LEU A 47 -3.10 -0.82 3.91
N ALA A 48 -2.52 -0.80 2.70
CA ALA A 48 -2.58 -1.93 1.78
C ALA A 48 -1.90 -3.18 2.37
N GLU A 49 -0.73 -3.03 3.01
CA GLU A 49 -0.03 -4.14 3.66
C GLU A 49 -0.86 -4.76 4.79
N VAL A 50 -1.42 -3.92 5.67
CA VAL A 50 -2.30 -4.39 6.77
C VAL A 50 -3.50 -5.15 6.21
N MET A 51 -4.14 -4.61 5.18
CA MET A 51 -5.33 -5.20 4.57
C MET A 51 -5.02 -6.55 3.90
N ALA A 52 -3.98 -6.61 3.05
CA ALA A 52 -3.62 -7.82 2.34
C ALA A 52 -3.13 -8.93 3.28
N THR A 53 -2.35 -8.58 4.30
CA THR A 53 -1.87 -9.53 5.31
C THR A 53 -3.03 -10.09 6.14
N SER A 54 -3.96 -9.22 6.57
CA SER A 54 -5.17 -9.64 7.29
C SER A 54 -6.06 -10.53 6.42
N ALA A 55 -6.24 -10.15 5.16
CA ALA A 55 -6.98 -10.93 4.18
C ALA A 55 -6.36 -12.32 3.98
N LEU A 56 -5.02 -12.44 3.97
CA LEU A 56 -4.28 -13.70 3.81
C LEU A 56 -4.36 -14.63 5.04
N ALA A 57 -4.36 -14.04 6.24
CA ALA A 57 -4.47 -14.78 7.50
C ALA A 57 -5.90 -15.31 7.73
N ARG A 58 -6.93 -14.57 7.33
CA ARG A 58 -8.34 -14.94 7.55
C ARG A 58 -8.81 -16.04 6.60
N LYS A 59 -8.87 -17.31 7.02
CA LYS A 59 -9.25 -18.48 6.18
C LYS A 59 -10.77 -18.75 6.09
N GLU A 60 -11.59 -17.71 5.99
CA GLU A 60 -13.04 -17.82 5.83
C GLU A 60 -13.57 -16.77 4.85
N SER A 61 -14.84 -16.89 4.47
CA SER A 61 -15.58 -15.89 3.69
C SER A 61 -16.71 -15.32 4.53
N ARG A 62 -16.70 -14.00 4.75
CA ARG A 62 -17.71 -13.30 5.59
C ARG A 62 -17.84 -11.83 5.22
N GLY A 63 -19.07 -11.39 4.98
CA GLY A 63 -19.37 -10.00 4.61
C GLY A 63 -18.74 -9.63 3.27
N GLY A 64 -18.07 -8.47 3.20
CA GLY A 64 -17.37 -8.01 1.99
C GLY A 64 -16.10 -8.80 1.64
N HIS A 65 -15.65 -9.73 2.49
CA HIS A 65 -14.48 -10.57 2.24
C HIS A 65 -14.90 -11.96 1.74
N TYR A 66 -14.53 -12.28 0.50
CA TYR A 66 -14.82 -13.56 -0.16
C TYR A 66 -13.53 -14.20 -0.70
N ARG A 67 -13.32 -15.48 -0.40
CA ARG A 67 -12.10 -16.23 -0.75
C ARG A 67 -12.25 -17.19 -1.91
#